data_AF-A0A7Z9K3Q1-F1
#
_entry.id   AF-A0A7Z9K3Q1-F1
#
_cell.length_a   1.000
_cell.length_b   1.000
_cell.length_c   1.000
_cell.angle_alpha   90.00
_cell.angle_beta   90.00
_cell.angle_gamma   90.00
#
_symmetry.space_group_name_H-M   'P 1'
#
loop_
_entity.id
_entity.type
_entity.pdbx_description
1 polymer ?
#
loop_
_entity_poly.entity_id
_entity_poly.type
_entity_poly.pdbx_seq_one_letter_code
_entity_poly.pdbx_strand_id
1 'polypeptide(L)'
;MGAALENAIPFAVTHELIRQGLQNLNMIAPISDISTDMLIGSGCVKTVTGAWVGNVSGGMGHNYRRAAEQGIPNSIKINDYSNFSIGMAFFAGAYGLPYIPVKSILGSDITKSNTS
;
A
#
# COMPACT_ATOMS: atom_id res chain seq x y z
N MET A 1 -4.21 -0.84 -5.14
CA MET A 1 -4.24 -1.88 -6.19
C MET A 1 -4.32 -3.22 -5.47
N GLY A 2 -5.32 -4.04 -5.77
CA GLY A 2 -5.57 -5.31 -5.08
C GLY A 2 -6.95 -5.82 -5.47
N ALA A 3 -7.02 -6.57 -6.58
CA ALA A 3 -8.26 -7.02 -7.20
C ALA A 3 -8.49 -8.51 -6.90
N ALA A 4 -8.56 -8.89 -5.61
CA ALA A 4 -8.58 -10.27 -5.10
C ALA A 4 -7.19 -10.93 -4.96
N LEU A 5 -6.30 -10.31 -4.17
CA LEU A 5 -5.03 -10.90 -3.72
C LEU A 5 -4.20 -11.46 -4.89
N GLU A 6 -3.60 -12.64 -4.74
CA GLU A 6 -2.65 -13.22 -5.71
C GLU A 6 -3.31 -13.68 -7.01
N ASN A 7 -4.59 -14.04 -6.98
CA ASN A 7 -5.28 -14.67 -8.11
C ASN A 7 -5.65 -13.70 -9.24
N ALA A 8 -5.58 -12.38 -9.01
CA ALA A 8 -5.91 -11.38 -10.01
C ALA A 8 -5.05 -10.12 -9.89
N ILE A 9 -3.74 -10.32 -9.74
CA ILE A 9 -2.75 -9.24 -9.77
C ILE A 9 -2.73 -8.60 -11.18
N PRO A 10 -2.93 -7.28 -11.32
CA PRO A 10 -3.04 -6.62 -12.63
C PRO A 10 -1.65 -6.32 -13.25
N PHE A 11 -0.86 -7.35 -13.51
CA PHE A 11 0.52 -7.23 -14.01
C PHE A 11 0.68 -6.37 -15.26
N ALA A 12 -0.28 -6.43 -16.19
CA ALA A 12 -0.23 -5.61 -17.40
C ALA A 12 -0.23 -4.10 -17.07
N VAL A 13 -1.08 -3.69 -16.12
CA VAL A 13 -1.12 -2.31 -15.63
C VAL A 13 0.18 -1.96 -14.92
N THR A 14 0.68 -2.84 -14.05
CA THR A 14 1.96 -2.66 -13.34
C THR A 14 3.10 -2.38 -14.31
N HIS A 15 3.27 -3.24 -15.32
CA HIS A 15 4.32 -3.06 -16.33
C HIS A 15 4.14 -1.77 -17.12
N GLU A 16 2.91 -1.42 -17.48
CA GLU A 16 2.64 -0.21 -18.26
C GLU A 16 2.92 1.07 -17.46
N LEU A 17 2.58 1.12 -16.17
CA LEU A 17 2.93 2.22 -15.28
C LEU A 17 4.46 2.40 -15.19
N ILE A 18 5.19 1.29 -15.07
CA ILE A 18 6.66 1.29 -15.04
C ILE A 18 7.23 1.75 -16.40
N ARG A 19 6.70 1.23 -17.51
CA ARG A 19 7.15 1.55 -18.87
C ARG A 19 6.95 3.03 -19.20
N GLN A 20 5.85 3.62 -18.74
CA GLN A 20 5.58 5.05 -18.89
C GLN A 20 6.43 5.92 -17.95
N GLY A 21 7.18 5.33 -17.01
CA GLY A 21 7.98 6.06 -16.04
C GLY A 21 7.14 6.91 -15.10
N LEU A 22 5.91 6.47 -14.79
CA LEU A 22 5.05 7.19 -13.85
C LEU A 22 5.66 7.15 -12.45
N GLN A 23 5.72 8.31 -11.82
CA GLN A 23 6.37 8.49 -10.52
C GLN A 23 5.41 9.14 -9.53
N ASN A 24 5.81 9.13 -8.25
CA ASN A 24 5.07 9.74 -7.16
C ASN A 24 3.68 9.12 -6.91
N LEU A 25 3.52 7.83 -7.23
CA LEU A 25 2.29 7.11 -6.99
C LEU A 25 2.04 6.95 -5.48
N ASN A 26 0.78 7.10 -5.08
CA ASN A 26 0.29 6.74 -3.76
C ASN A 26 -0.42 5.39 -3.84
N MET A 27 0.19 4.37 -3.26
CA MET A 27 -0.31 3.01 -3.27
C MET A 27 -1.18 2.76 -2.04
N ILE A 28 -2.47 2.52 -2.25
CA ILE A 28 -3.36 2.00 -1.21
C ILE A 28 -3.45 0.48 -1.37
N ALA A 29 -2.93 -0.26 -0.40
CA ALA A 29 -2.80 -1.71 -0.41
C ALA A 29 -3.11 -2.29 0.98
N PRO A 30 -4.38 -2.65 1.27
CA PRO A 30 -4.75 -3.31 2.52
C PRO A 30 -3.92 -4.57 2.76
N ILE A 31 -3.82 -5.40 1.73
CA ILE A 31 -2.87 -6.49 1.59
C ILE A 31 -2.20 -6.27 0.25
N SER A 32 -0.89 -6.04 0.25
CA SER A 32 -0.16 -5.87 -1.00
C SER A 32 0.20 -7.19 -1.65
N ASP A 33 0.70 -7.09 -2.88
CA ASP A 33 1.16 -8.18 -3.72
C ASP A 33 2.52 -7.85 -4.37
N ILE A 34 3.01 -8.75 -5.23
CA ILE A 34 4.25 -8.54 -5.99
C ILE A 34 4.20 -7.30 -6.89
N SER A 35 3.02 -6.90 -7.39
CA SER A 35 2.90 -5.70 -8.23
C SER A 35 3.25 -4.44 -7.44
N THR A 36 2.86 -4.39 -6.16
CA THR A 36 3.25 -3.29 -5.27
C THR A 36 4.76 -3.24 -5.07
N ASP A 37 5.40 -4.38 -4.83
CA ASP A 37 6.86 -4.46 -4.65
C ASP A 37 7.62 -4.09 -5.95
N MET A 38 7.10 -4.48 -7.12
CA MET A 38 7.65 -4.08 -8.43
C MET A 38 7.61 -2.56 -8.64
N LEU A 39 6.49 -1.92 -8.34
CA LEU A 39 6.33 -0.46 -8.48
C LEU A 39 7.22 0.31 -7.49
N ILE A 40 7.45 -0.23 -6.30
CA ILE A 40 8.41 0.35 -5.34
C ILE A 40 9.83 0.16 -5.88
N GLY A 41 10.17 -1.04 -6.36
CA GLY A 41 11.48 -1.36 -6.92
C GLY A 41 11.86 -0.55 -8.15
N SER A 42 10.88 -0.14 -8.95
CA SER A 42 11.06 0.76 -10.10
C SER A 42 11.09 2.24 -9.74
N GLY A 43 10.91 2.60 -8.47
CA GLY A 43 10.88 3.99 -8.00
C GLY A 43 9.61 4.77 -8.40
N CYS A 44 8.54 4.06 -8.76
CA CYS A 44 7.27 4.69 -9.14
C CYS A 44 6.48 5.20 -7.92
N VAL A 45 6.75 4.66 -6.73
CA VAL A 45 5.95 4.89 -5.51
C VAL A 45 6.61 5.92 -4.59
N LYS A 46 5.82 6.88 -4.11
CA LYS A 46 6.22 7.85 -3.07
C LYS A 46 5.59 7.57 -1.71
N THR A 47 4.38 7.02 -1.71
CA THR A 47 3.63 6.74 -0.49
C THR A 47 2.99 5.37 -0.57
N VAL A 48 3.04 4.62 0.53
CA VAL A 48 2.32 3.36 0.71
C VAL A 48 1.38 3.52 1.91
N THR A 49 0.09 3.30 1.68
CA THR A 49 -0.94 3.24 2.72
C THR A 49 -1.46 1.81 2.78
N GLY A 50 -1.18 1.09 3.86
CA GLY A 50 -1.48 -0.33 3.93
C GLY A 50 -1.48 -0.87 5.34
N ALA A 51 -2.01 -2.09 5.49
CA ALA A 51 -1.93 -2.82 6.75
C ALA A 51 -0.79 -3.82 6.77
N TRP A 52 -0.44 -4.34 5.60
CA TRP A 52 0.69 -5.21 5.42
C TRP A 52 1.22 -5.10 3.99
N VAL A 53 2.55 -5.05 3.87
CA VAL A 53 3.23 -4.96 2.57
C VAL A 53 4.21 -6.12 2.40
N GLY A 54 3.99 -6.92 1.37
CA GLY A 54 4.79 -8.03 0.90
C GLY A 54 4.07 -8.83 -0.18
N ASN A 55 4.54 -10.04 -0.45
CA ASN A 55 3.91 -11.01 -1.32
C ASN A 55 3.54 -12.25 -0.50
N VAL A 56 2.26 -12.58 -0.39
CA VAL A 56 1.75 -13.65 0.49
C VAL A 56 2.24 -15.04 0.06
N SER A 57 2.44 -15.28 -1.24
CA SER A 57 2.90 -16.57 -1.76
C SER A 57 4.42 -16.74 -1.78
N GLY A 58 5.16 -15.63 -1.87
CA GLY A 58 6.62 -15.65 -2.02
C GLY A 58 7.42 -15.10 -0.85
N GLY A 59 6.77 -14.53 0.18
CA GLY A 59 7.43 -13.86 1.31
C GLY A 59 8.20 -12.58 0.94
N MET A 60 8.14 -12.15 -0.32
CA MET A 60 8.97 -11.07 -0.86
C MET A 60 8.33 -9.70 -0.61
N GLY A 61 8.99 -8.91 0.23
CA GLY A 61 8.83 -7.45 0.33
C GLY A 61 10.19 -6.76 0.24
N HIS A 62 11.08 -7.29 -0.61
CA HIS A 62 12.49 -6.86 -0.66
C HIS A 62 12.62 -5.42 -1.11
N ASN A 63 11.88 -5.01 -2.14
CA ASN A 63 11.94 -3.63 -2.61
C ASN A 63 11.25 -2.70 -1.62
N TYR A 64 10.13 -3.12 -1.01
CA TYR A 64 9.50 -2.40 0.09
C TYR A 64 10.46 -2.17 1.26
N ARG A 65 11.07 -3.24 1.79
CA ARG A 65 12.02 -3.16 2.91
C ARG A 65 13.23 -2.29 2.54
N ARG A 66 13.80 -2.49 1.35
CA ARG A 66 14.92 -1.69 0.87
C ARG A 66 14.55 -0.20 0.74
N ALA A 67 13.36 0.13 0.25
CA ALA A 67 12.90 1.52 0.15
C ALA A 67 12.60 2.12 1.53
N ALA A 68 12.01 1.34 2.45
CA ALA A 68 11.67 1.78 3.80
C ALA A 68 12.90 1.99 4.70
N GLU A 69 13.84 1.03 4.69
CA GLU A 69 14.99 1.02 5.59
C GLU A 69 16.20 1.76 5.01
N GLN A 70 16.39 1.72 3.69
CA GLN A 70 17.60 2.24 3.03
C GLN A 70 17.30 3.39 2.06
N GLY A 71 16.02 3.66 1.76
CA GLY A 71 15.64 4.71 0.82
C GLY A 71 16.00 4.42 -0.64
N ILE A 72 16.10 3.14 -1.02
CA ILE A 72 16.52 2.73 -2.38
C ILE A 72 15.37 1.99 -3.11
N PRO A 73 14.97 2.40 -4.32
CA PRO A 73 15.58 3.48 -5.14
C PRO A 73 15.25 4.90 -4.65
N ASN A 74 14.18 5.05 -3.86
CA ASN A 74 13.84 6.27 -3.15
C ASN A 74 13.20 5.92 -1.81
N SER A 75 13.22 6.86 -0.86
CA SER A 75 12.45 6.73 0.38
C SER A 75 10.96 6.80 0.07
N ILE A 76 10.19 6.01 0.81
CA ILE A 76 8.73 5.95 0.72
C ILE A 76 8.12 6.39 2.06
N LYS A 77 7.06 7.20 1.99
CA LYS A 77 6.23 7.49 3.16
C LYS A 77 5.33 6.29 3.42
N ILE A 78 5.35 5.75 4.63
CA ILE A 78 4.48 4.64 5.04
C ILE A 78 3.37 5.22 5.93
N ASN A 79 2.12 4.91 5.58
CA ASN A 79 0.97 5.18 6.41
C ASN A 79 0.38 3.83 6.85
N ASP A 80 0.53 3.49 8.13
CA ASP A 80 0.00 2.23 8.66
C ASP A 80 -1.49 2.35 8.90
N TYR A 81 -2.25 1.37 8.45
CA TYR A 81 -3.67 1.23 8.79
C TYR A 81 -3.93 -0.23 9.16
N SER A 82 -5.10 -0.55 9.71
CA SER A 82 -5.52 -1.95 9.76
C SER A 82 -6.31 -2.29 8.50
N ASN A 83 -6.37 -3.57 8.15
CA ASN A 83 -7.21 -4.02 7.03
C ASN A 83 -8.67 -3.53 7.20
N PHE A 84 -9.17 -3.58 8.43
CA PHE A 84 -10.50 -3.11 8.75
C PHE A 84 -10.65 -1.59 8.59
N SER A 85 -9.69 -0.78 9.05
CA SER A 85 -9.81 0.68 8.92
C SER A 85 -9.73 1.16 7.47
N ILE A 86 -8.92 0.52 6.61
CA ILE A 86 -8.94 0.80 5.16
C ILE A 86 -10.26 0.34 4.54
N GLY A 87 -10.75 -0.85 4.89
CA GLY A 87 -12.04 -1.35 4.43
C GLY A 87 -13.19 -0.38 4.74
N MET A 88 -13.22 0.17 5.96
CA MET A 88 -14.20 1.17 6.36
C MET A 88 -14.01 2.51 5.65
N ALA A 89 -12.77 2.92 5.32
CA ALA A 89 -12.52 4.10 4.51
C ALA A 89 -13.05 3.94 3.08
N PHE A 90 -12.87 2.77 2.45
CA PHE A 90 -13.45 2.47 1.15
C PHE A 90 -14.98 2.39 1.20
N PHE A 91 -15.55 1.78 2.24
CA PHE A 91 -16.99 1.78 2.45
C PHE A 91 -17.52 3.21 2.57
N ALA A 92 -16.87 4.07 3.36
CA ALA A 92 -17.26 5.47 3.48
C ALA A 92 -17.27 6.17 2.11
N GLY A 93 -16.20 6.01 1.32
CA GLY A 93 -16.11 6.56 -0.03
C GLY A 93 -17.18 6.04 -0.99
N ALA A 94 -17.50 4.75 -0.94
CA ALA A 94 -18.54 4.14 -1.77
C ALA A 94 -19.94 4.68 -1.46
N TYR A 95 -20.21 5.04 -0.20
CA TYR A 95 -21.48 5.62 0.25
C TYR A 95 -21.48 7.16 0.30
N GLY A 96 -20.41 7.81 -0.16
CA GLY A 96 -20.30 9.28 -0.12
C GLY A 96 -20.24 9.88 1.28
N LEU A 97 -19.83 9.09 2.27
CA LEU A 97 -19.66 9.54 3.65
C LEU A 97 -18.28 10.17 3.84
N PRO A 98 -18.16 11.26 4.62
CA PRO A 98 -16.88 11.91 4.85
C PRO A 98 -15.92 11.05 5.70
N TYR A 99 -16.45 10.22 6.60
CA TYR A 99 -15.67 9.26 7.40
C TYR A 99 -16.60 8.20 8.01
N ILE A 100 -16.01 7.13 8.56
CA ILE A 100 -16.71 6.17 9.43
C ILE A 100 -15.92 5.96 10.72
N PRO A 101 -16.55 6.11 11.90
CA PRO A 101 -15.87 5.88 13.17
C PRO A 101 -15.54 4.39 13.35
N VAL A 102 -14.28 4.10 13.66
CA VAL A 102 -13.80 2.75 13.97
C VAL A 102 -13.09 2.74 15.32
N LYS A 103 -13.39 1.75 16.17
CA LYS A 103 -12.70 1.55 17.46
C LYS A 103 -11.52 0.59 17.38
N SER A 104 -11.41 -0.17 16.28
CA SER A 104 -10.48 -1.31 16.15
C SER A 104 -9.00 -0.96 16.23
N ILE A 105 -8.63 0.30 16.00
CA ILE A 105 -7.22 0.76 16.04
C ILE A 105 -6.84 1.41 17.38
N LEU A 106 -7.81 1.63 18.28
CA LEU A 106 -7.55 2.23 19.59
C LEU A 106 -6.69 1.29 20.44
N GLY A 107 -5.67 1.84 21.10
CA GLY A 107 -4.71 1.08 21.90
C GLY A 107 -3.58 0.43 21.10
N SER A 108 -3.58 0.56 19.77
CA SER A 108 -2.45 0.15 18.91
C SER A 108 -1.49 1.33 18.65
N ASP A 109 -0.30 1.03 18.13
CA ASP A 109 0.66 2.07 17.69
C ASP A 109 0.34 2.66 16.31
N ILE A 110 -0.67 2.13 15.59
CA ILE A 110 -1.12 2.67 14.28
C ILE A 110 -1.51 4.14 14.39
N THR A 111 -2.09 4.56 15.52
CA THR A 111 -2.46 5.96 15.74
C THR A 111 -1.26 6.86 16.00
N LYS A 112 -0.10 6.29 16.35
CA LYS A 112 1.16 7.01 16.59
C LYS A 112 2.07 7.03 15.37
N SER A 113 2.01 6.00 14.52
CA SER A 113 2.88 5.90 13.35
C SER A 113 2.52 6.89 12.24
N ASN A 114 1.25 7.29 12.15
CA ASN A 114 0.78 8.30 11.19
C ASN A 114 0.76 9.69 11.82
N THR A 115 1.88 10.41 11.78
CA THR A 115 1.90 11.83 12.16
C THR A 115 1.34 12.69 11.02
N SER A 116 0.39 13.57 11.38
CA SER A 116 -0.26 14.53 10.47
C SER A 116 0.71 15.57 9.94
#